data_AF-A0A1F9KY14-F1
#
_entry.id   AF-A0A1F9KY14-F1
#
_cell.length_a   1.000
_cell.length_b   1.000
_cell.length_c   1.000
_cell.angle_alpha   90.00
_cell.angle_beta   90.00
_cell.angle_gamma   90.00
#
_symmetry.space_group_name_H-M   'P 1'
#
loop_
_entity.id
_entity.type
_entity.pdbx_description
1 polymer ?
#
loop_
_entity_poly.entity_id
_entity_poly.type
_entity_poly.pdbx_seq_one_letter_code
_entity_poly.pdbx_strand_id
1 'polypeptide(L)'
;MAAESQGAASEDFAERQARNRRLSTLIVFLFICLFLLIGSAVDYLYFDAFTPSALKLPVATLTAFTMATLISLMSYYQGSALVLGSVGAEALDLKLPEHRELRNIVTEMALASGSPMPKIYVVFDPAPNAFATGRDEFHSAICVTTGLLALCSREETQGVIAHEVAHIRNNDILLMTLVSVLLGGIALLSDWASRSFYSSRTRDRAVGKSALLVVPAFLLILLSPLISRLLAMAVSRQREYLADATGVEFTRNPLGLAKALEKLRDAAMPFQGASRGTAHLFFVNPLRRRVDDREGHLADLLSTHPPIARRIMLLYQMTGAGR
;
A
#
# COMPACT_ATOMS: atom_id res chain seq x y z
N MET A 1 19.17 -19.50 -26.65
CA MET A 1 19.73 -18.33 -25.94
C MET A 1 18.70 -17.28 -25.51
N ALA A 2 18.05 -16.49 -26.38
CA ALA A 2 17.10 -15.46 -25.90
C ALA A 2 15.84 -16.04 -25.22
N ALA A 3 15.24 -17.10 -25.80
CA ALA A 3 14.09 -17.78 -25.23
C ALA A 3 14.40 -18.55 -23.92
N GLU A 4 15.60 -19.14 -23.80
CA GLU A 4 16.06 -19.77 -22.55
C GLU A 4 16.33 -18.74 -21.44
N SER A 5 16.83 -17.55 -21.78
CA SER A 5 17.02 -16.47 -20.79
C SER A 5 15.70 -15.89 -20.28
N GLN A 6 14.67 -15.83 -21.14
CA GLN A 6 13.33 -15.39 -20.76
C GLN A 6 12.60 -16.47 -19.93
N GLY A 7 12.79 -17.75 -20.28
CA GLY A 7 12.29 -18.90 -19.50
C GLY A 7 12.87 -18.94 -18.09
N ALA A 8 14.21 -18.88 -17.96
CA ALA A 8 14.90 -18.87 -16.67
C ALA A 8 14.55 -17.64 -15.81
N ALA A 9 14.36 -16.46 -16.42
CA ALA A 9 13.89 -15.29 -15.69
C ALA A 9 12.45 -15.48 -15.19
N SER A 10 11.55 -16.00 -16.03
CA SER A 10 10.14 -16.24 -15.65
C SER A 10 9.99 -17.30 -14.55
N GLU A 11 10.81 -18.36 -14.56
CA GLU A 11 10.87 -19.37 -13.50
C GLU A 11 11.38 -18.78 -12.18
N ASP A 12 12.44 -17.98 -12.19
CA ASP A 12 12.96 -17.27 -11.01
C ASP A 12 11.91 -16.30 -10.41
N PHE A 13 11.09 -15.65 -11.24
CA PHE A 13 10.01 -14.78 -10.76
C PHE A 13 8.85 -15.53 -10.12
N ALA A 14 8.37 -16.62 -10.75
CA ALA A 14 7.27 -17.43 -10.20
C ALA A 14 7.64 -18.04 -8.85
N GLU A 15 8.86 -18.57 -8.73
CA GLU A 15 9.39 -19.09 -7.47
C GLU A 15 9.49 -18.00 -6.39
N ARG A 16 9.91 -16.79 -6.75
CA ARG A 16 9.97 -15.65 -5.83
C ARG A 16 8.59 -15.18 -5.39
N GLN A 17 7.59 -15.19 -6.26
CA GLN A 17 6.22 -14.86 -5.88
C GLN A 17 5.64 -15.92 -4.92
N ALA A 18 5.97 -17.19 -5.14
CA ALA A 18 5.63 -18.27 -4.20
C ALA A 18 6.34 -18.09 -2.84
N ARG A 19 7.62 -17.70 -2.86
CA ARG A 19 8.38 -17.38 -1.64
C ARG A 19 7.77 -16.20 -0.88
N ASN A 20 7.40 -15.13 -1.58
CA ASN A 20 6.74 -13.97 -0.97
C ASN A 20 5.39 -14.35 -0.36
N ARG A 21 4.59 -15.19 -1.03
CA ARG A 21 3.35 -15.73 -0.45
C ARG A 21 3.62 -16.51 0.84
N ARG A 22 4.62 -17.41 0.86
CA ARG A 22 5.01 -18.17 2.06
C ARG A 22 5.47 -17.24 3.19
N LEU A 23 6.25 -16.21 2.88
CA LEU A 23 6.69 -15.21 3.85
C LEU A 23 5.52 -14.40 4.42
N SER A 24 4.57 -14.00 3.58
CA SER A 24 3.33 -13.36 4.03
C SER A 24 2.54 -14.27 4.97
N THR A 25 2.37 -15.56 4.63
CA THR A 25 1.71 -16.55 5.50
C THR A 25 2.44 -16.71 6.83
N LEU A 26 3.77 -16.79 6.80
CA LEU A 26 4.61 -16.88 8.00
C LEU A 26 4.45 -15.64 8.89
N ILE A 27 4.41 -14.45 8.29
CA ILE A 27 4.21 -13.18 8.99
C ILE A 27 2.84 -13.13 9.67
N VAL A 28 1.79 -13.55 8.97
CA VAL A 28 0.44 -13.65 9.55
C VAL A 28 0.39 -14.68 10.68
N PHE A 29 1.02 -15.84 10.50
CA PHE A 29 1.10 -16.86 11.54
C PHE A 29 1.82 -16.34 12.79
N LEU A 30 2.97 -15.69 12.61
CA LEU A 30 3.74 -15.09 13.70
C LEU A 30 2.94 -13.99 14.42
N PHE A 31 2.13 -13.22 13.69
CA PHE A 31 1.20 -12.25 14.28
C PHE A 31 0.16 -12.92 15.18
N ILE A 32 -0.48 -13.99 14.69
CA ILE A 32 -1.46 -14.75 15.48
C ILE A 32 -0.80 -15.32 16.73
N CYS A 33 0.38 -15.95 16.62
CA CYS A 33 1.12 -16.47 17.76
C CYS A 33 1.47 -15.38 18.78
N LEU A 34 1.93 -14.21 18.32
CA LEU A 34 2.25 -13.07 19.17
C LEU A 34 1.00 -12.58 19.93
N PHE A 35 -0.13 -12.45 19.26
CA PHE A 35 -1.39 -12.02 19.89
C PHE A 35 -1.89 -13.03 20.92
N LEU A 36 -1.81 -14.33 20.63
CA LEU A 36 -2.16 -15.39 21.57
C LEU A 36 -1.25 -15.40 22.80
N LEU A 37 0.06 -15.15 22.60
CA LEU A 37 1.03 -15.07 23.69
C LEU A 37 0.79 -13.85 24.61
N ILE A 38 0.46 -12.69 24.03
CA ILE A 38 0.13 -11.50 24.82
C ILE A 38 -1.20 -11.72 25.57
N GLY A 39 -2.21 -12.23 24.87
CA GLY A 39 -3.51 -12.53 25.47
C GLY A 39 -3.37 -13.48 26.66
N SER A 40 -2.63 -14.58 26.49
CA SER A 40 -2.45 -15.58 27.55
C SER A 40 -1.65 -15.03 28.73
N ALA A 41 -0.65 -14.17 28.49
CA ALA A 41 0.08 -13.48 29.54
C ALA A 41 -0.84 -12.54 30.35
N VAL A 42 -1.74 -11.80 29.71
CA VAL A 42 -2.72 -10.95 30.40
C VAL A 42 -3.72 -11.78 31.20
N ASP A 43 -4.23 -12.87 30.62
CA ASP A 43 -5.14 -13.79 31.29
C ASP A 43 -4.50 -14.44 32.53
N TYR A 44 -3.21 -14.82 32.44
CA TYR A 44 -2.46 -15.35 33.57
C TYR A 44 -2.22 -14.29 34.67
N LEU A 45 -1.80 -13.08 34.30
CA LEU A 45 -1.41 -12.04 35.26
C LEU A 45 -2.60 -11.34 35.94
N TYR A 46 -3.73 -11.19 35.26
CA TYR A 46 -4.85 -10.35 35.72
C TYR A 46 -6.14 -11.12 36.01
N PHE A 47 -6.32 -12.31 35.42
CA PHE A 47 -7.56 -13.08 35.53
C PHE A 47 -7.38 -14.44 36.22
N ASP A 48 -6.17 -14.74 36.70
CA ASP A 48 -5.73 -16.04 37.23
C ASP A 48 -6.08 -17.23 36.32
N ALA A 49 -6.20 -16.99 35.01
CA ALA A 49 -6.43 -18.07 34.06
C ALA A 49 -5.21 -19.00 34.07
N PHE A 50 -5.44 -20.30 33.83
CA PHE A 50 -4.40 -21.33 33.85
C PHE A 50 -3.73 -21.59 35.21
N THR A 51 -4.30 -21.10 36.32
CA THR A 51 -3.84 -21.43 37.68
C THR A 51 -4.50 -22.73 38.19
N PRO A 52 -3.82 -23.55 39.04
CA PRO A 52 -4.35 -24.84 39.50
C PRO A 52 -5.62 -24.74 40.36
N SER A 53 -5.92 -23.55 40.89
CA SER A 53 -7.01 -23.29 41.83
C SER A 53 -8.40 -23.18 41.18
N ALA A 54 -8.48 -22.85 39.89
CA ALA A 54 -9.72 -22.85 39.11
C ALA A 54 -9.40 -22.70 37.61
N LEU A 55 -9.96 -23.56 36.76
CA LEU A 55 -9.86 -23.41 35.30
C LEU A 55 -10.80 -22.27 34.83
N LYS A 56 -10.36 -21.03 35.04
CA LYS A 56 -11.06 -19.84 34.52
C LYS A 56 -10.83 -19.72 33.01
N LEU A 57 -11.89 -19.34 32.29
CA LEU A 57 -11.81 -19.12 30.84
C LEU A 57 -10.86 -17.94 30.53
N PRO A 58 -10.04 -18.03 29.45
CA PRO A 58 -9.13 -16.96 29.04
C PRO A 58 -9.89 -15.84 28.32
N VAL A 59 -10.58 -15.00 29.12
CA VAL A 59 -11.48 -13.95 28.61
C VAL A 59 -10.72 -12.90 27.81
N ALA A 60 -9.52 -12.48 28.23
CA ALA A 60 -8.73 -11.48 27.52
C ALA A 60 -8.23 -11.99 26.17
N THR A 61 -7.75 -13.24 26.09
CA THR A 61 -7.33 -13.85 24.84
C THR A 61 -8.50 -14.01 23.88
N LEU A 62 -9.65 -14.51 24.37
CA LEU A 62 -10.83 -14.73 23.53
C LEU A 62 -11.40 -13.40 23.00
N THR A 63 -11.46 -12.37 23.83
CA THR A 63 -11.91 -11.04 23.42
C THR A 63 -10.95 -10.36 22.45
N ALA A 64 -9.63 -10.42 22.70
CA ALA A 64 -8.62 -9.89 21.78
C ALA A 64 -8.65 -10.62 20.43
N PHE A 65 -8.76 -11.94 20.42
CA PHE A 65 -8.81 -12.74 19.20
C PHE A 65 -10.08 -12.47 18.37
N THR A 66 -11.24 -12.41 19.03
CA THR A 66 -12.50 -12.08 18.35
C THR A 66 -12.46 -10.67 17.77
N MET A 67 -11.97 -9.69 18.52
CA MET A 67 -11.80 -8.32 18.04
C MET A 67 -10.81 -8.24 16.86
N ALA A 68 -9.65 -8.89 16.95
CA ALA A 68 -8.65 -8.91 15.88
C ALA A 68 -9.20 -9.57 14.61
N THR A 69 -9.97 -10.65 14.75
CA THR A 69 -10.63 -11.33 13.63
C THR A 69 -11.65 -10.41 12.97
N LEU A 70 -12.49 -9.73 13.76
CA LEU A 70 -13.46 -8.77 13.25
C LEU A 70 -12.79 -7.60 12.52
N ILE A 71 -11.75 -7.00 13.09
CA ILE A 71 -10.98 -5.91 12.46
C ILE A 71 -10.34 -6.40 11.15
N SER A 72 -9.77 -7.61 11.13
CA SER A 72 -9.17 -8.19 9.93
C SER A 72 -10.21 -8.42 8.84
N LEU A 73 -11.39 -8.92 9.20
CA LEU A 73 -12.50 -9.12 8.28
C LEU A 73 -13.00 -7.78 7.72
N MET A 74 -13.19 -6.79 8.59
CA MET A 74 -13.56 -5.43 8.16
C MET A 74 -12.51 -4.84 7.22
N SER A 75 -11.22 -5.01 7.51
CA SER A 75 -10.13 -4.53 6.65
C SER A 75 -10.12 -5.25 5.29
N TYR A 76 -10.44 -6.54 5.23
CA TYR A 76 -10.50 -7.31 3.99
C TYR A 76 -11.69 -6.92 3.10
N TYR A 77 -12.88 -6.72 3.68
CA TYR A 77 -14.09 -6.41 2.92
C TYR A 77 -14.27 -4.91 2.63
N GLN A 78 -13.82 -4.04 3.54
CA GLN A 78 -14.04 -2.59 3.47
C GLN A 78 -12.76 -1.79 3.25
N GLY A 79 -11.59 -2.45 3.19
CA GLY A 79 -10.30 -1.76 3.13
C GLY A 79 -10.17 -0.82 1.93
N SER A 80 -10.64 -1.22 0.75
CA SER A 80 -10.61 -0.34 -0.43
C SER A 80 -11.49 0.90 -0.25
N ALA A 81 -12.68 0.74 0.35
CA ALA A 81 -13.56 1.86 0.67
C ALA A 81 -12.94 2.81 1.71
N LEU A 82 -12.24 2.27 2.72
CA LEU A 82 -11.51 3.06 3.70
C LEU A 82 -10.36 3.85 3.05
N VAL A 83 -9.59 3.21 2.16
CA VAL A 83 -8.50 3.87 1.41
C VAL A 83 -9.06 4.98 0.52
N LEU A 84 -10.06 4.68 -0.31
CA LEU A 84 -10.69 5.65 -1.22
C LEU A 84 -11.32 6.82 -0.45
N GLY A 85 -12.02 6.52 0.65
CA GLY A 85 -12.60 7.55 1.52
C GLY A 85 -11.54 8.42 2.19
N SER A 86 -10.40 7.84 2.57
CA SER A 86 -9.32 8.61 3.22
C SER A 86 -8.65 9.64 2.32
N VAL A 87 -8.71 9.44 0.99
CA VAL A 87 -8.13 10.36 0.00
C VAL A 87 -9.19 11.25 -0.67
N GLY A 88 -10.45 11.18 -0.25
CA GLY A 88 -11.54 11.96 -0.85
C GLY A 88 -11.84 11.57 -2.31
N ALA A 89 -11.71 10.28 -2.65
CA ALA A 89 -11.95 9.81 -4.00
C ALA A 89 -13.43 9.87 -4.38
N GLU A 90 -13.73 10.44 -5.55
CA GLU A 90 -15.08 10.58 -6.09
C GLU A 90 -15.27 9.66 -7.31
N ALA A 91 -16.52 9.27 -7.56
CA ALA A 91 -16.86 8.46 -8.72
C ALA A 91 -16.69 9.26 -10.01
N LEU A 92 -16.35 8.56 -11.09
CA LEU A 92 -16.11 9.17 -12.39
C LEU A 92 -17.37 9.89 -12.95
N ASP A 93 -17.27 11.20 -13.23
CA ASP A 93 -18.30 11.95 -13.96
C ASP A 93 -18.09 11.88 -15.48
N LEU A 94 -18.95 11.16 -16.18
CA LEU A 94 -18.87 10.96 -17.64
C LEU A 94 -19.30 12.18 -18.48
N LYS A 95 -19.75 13.26 -17.85
CA LYS A 95 -19.99 14.52 -18.55
C LYS A 95 -18.68 15.20 -18.95
N LEU A 96 -17.61 14.96 -18.21
CA LEU A 96 -16.29 15.53 -18.46
C LEU A 96 -15.54 14.74 -19.55
N PRO A 97 -14.94 15.41 -20.56
CA PRO A 97 -14.14 14.73 -21.59
C PRO A 97 -12.97 13.93 -21.02
N GLU A 98 -12.19 14.48 -20.09
CA GLU A 98 -11.04 13.81 -19.47
C GLU A 98 -11.44 12.51 -18.75
N HIS A 99 -12.61 12.50 -18.10
CA HIS A 99 -13.12 11.32 -17.42
C HIS A 99 -13.57 10.24 -18.40
N ARG A 100 -14.17 10.63 -19.53
CA ARG A 100 -14.51 9.67 -20.61
C ARG A 100 -13.26 9.05 -21.19
N GLU A 101 -12.20 9.85 -21.40
CA GLU A 101 -10.92 9.35 -21.86
C GLU A 101 -10.30 8.38 -20.86
N LEU A 102 -10.27 8.73 -19.57
CA LEU A 102 -9.79 7.84 -18.50
C LEU A 102 -10.55 6.51 -18.49
N ARG A 103 -11.88 6.52 -18.62
CA ARG A 103 -12.67 5.29 -18.72
C ARG A 103 -12.23 4.44 -19.90
N ASN A 104 -12.04 5.05 -21.08
CA ASN A 104 -11.63 4.33 -22.28
C ASN A 104 -10.24 3.69 -22.07
N ILE A 105 -9.28 4.43 -21.51
CA ILE A 105 -7.95 3.94 -21.17
C ILE A 105 -8.03 2.73 -20.23
N VAL A 106 -8.80 2.85 -19.14
CA VAL A 106 -8.95 1.74 -18.16
C VAL A 106 -9.63 0.53 -18.81
N THR A 107 -10.64 0.74 -19.66
CA THR A 107 -11.28 -0.34 -20.42
C THR A 107 -10.30 -1.04 -21.36
N GLU A 108 -9.46 -0.30 -22.08
CA GLU A 108 -8.41 -0.85 -22.94
C GLU A 108 -7.44 -1.72 -22.13
N MET A 109 -7.00 -1.25 -20.97
CA MET A 109 -6.05 -2.00 -20.13
C MET A 109 -6.70 -3.22 -19.44
N ALA A 110 -7.97 -3.13 -19.05
CA ALA A 110 -8.72 -4.27 -18.55
C ALA A 110 -8.84 -5.37 -19.63
N LEU A 111 -9.16 -4.98 -20.87
CA LEU A 111 -9.22 -5.90 -22.02
C LEU A 111 -7.85 -6.50 -22.34
N ALA A 112 -6.80 -5.68 -22.41
CA ALA A 112 -5.44 -6.13 -22.74
C ALA A 112 -4.88 -7.09 -21.69
N SER A 113 -5.18 -6.88 -20.41
CA SER A 113 -4.73 -7.74 -19.30
C SER A 113 -5.60 -8.98 -19.09
N GLY A 114 -6.78 -9.04 -19.70
CA GLY A 114 -7.80 -10.06 -19.42
C GLY A 114 -8.42 -9.94 -18.02
N SER A 115 -8.30 -8.78 -17.37
CA SER A 115 -8.83 -8.54 -16.02
C SER A 115 -10.27 -8.01 -16.09
N PRO A 116 -11.10 -8.28 -15.06
CA PRO A 116 -12.39 -7.60 -14.90
C PRO A 116 -12.21 -6.08 -14.88
N MET A 117 -13.23 -5.35 -15.34
CA MET A 117 -13.21 -3.88 -15.34
C MET A 117 -13.15 -3.36 -13.88
N PRO A 118 -12.08 -2.67 -13.46
CA PRO A 118 -11.99 -2.10 -12.13
C PRO A 118 -12.92 -0.89 -11.99
N LYS A 119 -13.32 -0.58 -10.75
CA LYS A 119 -14.02 0.68 -10.46
C LYS A 119 -13.05 1.85 -10.66
N ILE A 120 -13.53 2.95 -11.21
CA ILE A 120 -12.70 4.12 -11.49
C ILE A 120 -13.12 5.27 -10.57
N TYR A 121 -12.14 5.85 -9.90
CA TYR A 121 -12.31 7.02 -9.06
C TYR A 121 -11.34 8.13 -9.46
N VAL A 122 -11.75 9.37 -9.21
CA VAL A 122 -10.93 10.55 -9.42
C VAL A 122 -10.79 11.31 -8.09
N VAL A 123 -9.60 11.82 -7.81
CA VAL A 123 -9.36 12.74 -6.69
C VAL A 123 -9.04 14.12 -7.23
N PHE A 124 -9.74 15.13 -6.72
CA PHE A 124 -9.51 16.53 -7.05
C PHE A 124 -8.30 17.08 -6.28
N ASP A 125 -7.10 16.81 -6.78
CA ASP A 125 -5.85 17.34 -6.23
C ASP A 125 -4.85 17.60 -7.37
N PRO A 126 -4.13 18.74 -7.36
CA PRO A 126 -3.14 19.07 -8.38
C PRO A 126 -1.88 18.19 -8.33
N ALA A 127 -1.61 17.49 -7.23
CA ALA A 127 -0.46 16.60 -7.12
C ALA A 127 -0.66 15.36 -8.02
N PRO A 128 0.17 15.17 -9.06
CA PRO A 128 -0.07 14.17 -10.06
C PRO A 128 0.28 12.77 -9.53
N ASN A 129 -0.71 11.89 -9.50
CA ASN A 129 -0.60 10.54 -8.97
C ASN A 129 -1.75 9.62 -9.41
N ALA A 130 -1.53 8.32 -9.25
CA ALA A 130 -2.53 7.26 -9.37
C ALA A 130 -2.18 6.10 -8.43
N PHE A 131 -3.17 5.25 -8.13
CA PHE A 131 -2.97 4.00 -7.40
C PHE A 131 -4.13 3.01 -7.61
N ALA A 132 -3.87 1.73 -7.38
CA ALA A 132 -4.88 0.67 -7.30
C ALA A 132 -5.11 0.20 -5.85
N THR A 133 -6.35 -0.16 -5.55
CA THR A 133 -6.75 -0.75 -4.27
C THR A 133 -7.83 -1.81 -4.48
N GLY A 134 -7.99 -2.73 -3.53
CA GLY A 134 -8.94 -3.83 -3.63
C GLY A 134 -8.46 -5.07 -2.91
N ARG A 135 -9.30 -6.09 -2.92
CA ARG A 135 -9.00 -7.39 -2.29
C ARG A 135 -8.69 -8.51 -3.29
N ASP A 136 -9.20 -8.38 -4.51
CA ASP A 136 -9.05 -9.33 -5.61
C ASP A 136 -9.37 -8.60 -6.94
N GLU A 137 -9.11 -9.27 -8.07
CA GLU A 137 -9.30 -8.70 -9.42
C GLU A 137 -10.74 -8.22 -9.67
N PHE A 138 -11.76 -8.91 -9.14
CA PHE A 138 -13.18 -8.57 -9.31
C PHE A 138 -13.64 -7.44 -8.38
N HIS A 139 -12.91 -7.23 -7.28
CA HIS A 139 -13.19 -6.20 -6.28
C HIS A 139 -12.03 -5.20 -6.21
N SER A 140 -11.62 -4.73 -7.39
CA SER A 140 -10.53 -3.78 -7.60
C SER A 140 -11.06 -2.38 -7.95
N ALA A 141 -10.26 -1.37 -7.62
CA ALA A 141 -10.51 0.03 -7.95
C ALA A 141 -9.19 0.71 -8.33
N ILE A 142 -9.26 1.58 -9.33
CA ILE A 142 -8.17 2.47 -9.74
C ILE A 142 -8.59 3.89 -9.42
N CYS A 143 -7.66 4.64 -8.83
CA CYS A 143 -7.85 6.02 -8.45
C CYS A 143 -6.80 6.90 -9.14
N VAL A 144 -7.23 8.00 -9.74
CA VAL A 144 -6.36 8.93 -10.48
C VAL A 144 -6.61 10.36 -10.00
N THR A 145 -5.57 11.16 -9.88
CA THR A 145 -5.70 12.58 -9.51
C THR A 145 -5.96 13.46 -10.74
N THR A 146 -6.66 14.58 -10.55
CA THR A 146 -6.82 15.58 -11.62
C THR A 146 -5.49 16.17 -12.08
N GLY A 147 -4.51 16.27 -11.18
CA GLY A 147 -3.13 16.64 -11.52
C GLY A 147 -2.49 15.71 -12.55
N LEU A 148 -2.70 14.39 -12.44
CA LEU A 148 -2.17 13.43 -13.41
C LEU A 148 -2.83 13.59 -14.77
N LEU A 149 -4.16 13.71 -14.80
CA LEU A 149 -4.93 13.88 -16.04
C LEU A 149 -4.58 15.18 -16.77
N ALA A 150 -4.21 16.23 -16.04
CA ALA A 150 -3.78 17.50 -16.62
C ALA A 150 -2.32 17.48 -17.11
N LEU A 151 -1.46 16.66 -16.51
CA LEU A 151 -0.02 16.62 -16.79
C LEU A 151 0.37 15.63 -17.91
N CYS A 152 -0.24 14.44 -17.87
CA CYS A 152 0.12 13.33 -18.75
C CYS A 152 -0.71 13.36 -20.04
N SER A 153 -0.08 12.98 -21.16
CA SER A 153 -0.81 12.68 -22.40
C SER A 153 -1.66 11.43 -22.23
N ARG A 154 -2.51 11.15 -23.23
CA ARG A 154 -3.30 9.91 -23.27
C ARG A 154 -2.40 8.66 -23.20
N GLU A 155 -1.30 8.63 -23.97
CA GLU A 155 -0.37 7.50 -24.00
C GLU A 155 0.38 7.33 -22.67
N GLU A 156 0.78 8.44 -22.06
CA GLU A 156 1.46 8.44 -20.75
C GLU A 156 0.51 7.98 -19.64
N THR A 157 -0.74 8.48 -19.66
CA THR A 157 -1.80 8.03 -18.75
C THR A 157 -2.07 6.54 -18.95
N GLN A 158 -2.16 6.06 -20.19
CA GLN A 158 -2.31 4.65 -20.49
C GLN A 158 -1.17 3.80 -19.92
N GLY A 159 0.08 4.28 -19.99
CA GLY A 159 1.23 3.65 -19.34
C GLY A 159 1.07 3.52 -17.82
N VAL A 160 0.66 4.61 -17.14
CA VAL A 160 0.40 4.60 -15.69
C VAL A 160 -0.73 3.64 -15.33
N ILE A 161 -1.85 3.69 -16.06
CA ILE A 161 -2.98 2.78 -15.81
C ILE A 161 -2.60 1.33 -16.07
N ALA A 162 -1.77 1.03 -17.09
CA ALA A 162 -1.30 -0.32 -17.36
C ALA A 162 -0.49 -0.89 -16.19
N HIS A 163 0.34 -0.06 -15.56
CA HIS A 163 1.08 -0.42 -14.36
C HIS A 163 0.15 -0.72 -13.18
N GLU A 164 -0.87 0.13 -12.95
CA GLU A 164 -1.86 -0.10 -11.89
C GLU A 164 -2.69 -1.37 -12.14
N VAL A 165 -3.06 -1.63 -13.39
CA VAL A 165 -3.73 -2.88 -13.78
C VAL A 165 -2.80 -4.09 -13.60
N ALA A 166 -1.49 -3.93 -13.82
CA ALA A 166 -0.53 -4.98 -13.55
C ALA A 166 -0.51 -5.37 -12.06
N HIS A 167 -0.62 -4.40 -11.13
CA HIS A 167 -0.77 -4.71 -9.70
C HIS A 167 -2.06 -5.47 -9.37
N ILE A 168 -3.15 -5.17 -10.07
CA ILE A 168 -4.41 -5.92 -9.94
C ILE A 168 -4.17 -7.37 -10.39
N ARG A 169 -3.64 -7.56 -11.61
CA ARG A 169 -3.37 -8.87 -12.20
C ARG A 169 -2.36 -9.71 -11.40
N ASN A 170 -1.35 -9.05 -10.83
CA ASN A 170 -0.32 -9.70 -10.01
C ASN A 170 -0.76 -9.98 -8.57
N ASN A 171 -1.99 -9.62 -8.21
CA ASN A 171 -2.58 -9.78 -6.87
C ASN A 171 -1.82 -9.02 -5.77
N ASP A 172 -1.26 -7.86 -6.11
CA ASP A 172 -0.53 -7.02 -5.16
C ASP A 172 -1.45 -6.08 -4.38
N ILE A 173 -2.61 -5.75 -4.94
CA ILE A 173 -3.58 -4.79 -4.38
C ILE A 173 -4.08 -5.16 -2.98
N LEU A 174 -4.21 -6.45 -2.65
CA LEU A 174 -4.69 -6.88 -1.34
C LEU A 174 -3.69 -6.51 -0.25
N LEU A 175 -2.41 -6.87 -0.44
CA LEU A 175 -1.37 -6.55 0.53
C LEU A 175 -1.24 -5.02 0.69
N MET A 176 -1.21 -4.30 -0.43
CA MET A 176 -1.10 -2.85 -0.45
C MET A 176 -2.28 -2.17 0.29
N THR A 177 -3.51 -2.66 0.08
CA THR A 177 -4.71 -2.16 0.76
C THR A 177 -4.69 -2.45 2.26
N LEU A 178 -4.36 -3.68 2.66
CA LEU A 178 -4.29 -4.05 4.08
C LEU A 178 -3.20 -3.27 4.84
N VAL A 179 -2.03 -3.10 4.23
CA VAL A 179 -0.96 -2.25 4.80
C VAL A 179 -1.42 -0.82 4.94
N SER A 180 -2.21 -0.30 3.98
CA SER A 180 -2.74 1.06 4.05
C SER A 180 -3.71 1.27 5.20
N VAL A 181 -4.67 0.35 5.36
CA VAL A 181 -5.62 0.40 6.47
C VAL A 181 -4.88 0.31 7.81
N LEU A 182 -3.90 -0.59 7.91
CA LEU A 182 -3.08 -0.77 9.12
C LEU A 182 -2.31 0.52 9.48
N LEU A 183 -1.56 1.07 8.53
CA LEU A 183 -0.78 2.29 8.74
C LEU A 183 -1.67 3.53 8.96
N GLY A 184 -2.81 3.62 8.29
CA GLY A 184 -3.82 4.65 8.52
C GLY A 184 -4.38 4.58 9.95
N GLY A 185 -4.74 3.37 10.41
CA GLY A 185 -5.18 3.15 11.79
C GLY A 185 -4.11 3.54 12.83
N ILE A 186 -2.84 3.19 12.58
CA ILE A 186 -1.72 3.59 13.42
C ILE A 186 -1.56 5.12 13.46
N ALA A 187 -1.69 5.79 12.31
CA ALA A 187 -1.61 7.25 12.24
C ALA A 187 -2.73 7.93 13.06
N LEU A 188 -3.97 7.43 12.97
CA LEU A 188 -5.09 7.91 13.76
C LEU A 188 -4.88 7.69 15.26
N LEU A 189 -4.39 6.51 15.66
CA LEU A 189 -4.06 6.22 17.06
C LEU A 189 -2.94 7.12 17.59
N SER A 190 -1.90 7.36 16.78
CA SER A 190 -0.80 8.25 17.13
C SER A 190 -1.26 9.70 17.27
N ASP A 191 -2.13 10.18 16.37
CA ASP A 191 -2.68 11.53 16.43
C ASP A 191 -3.56 11.69 17.68
N TRP A 192 -4.46 10.75 17.93
CA TRP A 192 -5.29 10.73 19.14
C TRP A 192 -4.45 10.70 20.44
N ALA A 193 -3.41 9.87 20.50
CA ALA A 193 -2.49 9.79 21.63
C ALA A 193 -1.75 11.12 21.85
N SER A 194 -1.27 11.73 20.76
CA SER A 194 -0.57 13.02 20.81
C SER A 194 -1.49 14.15 21.31
N ARG A 195 -2.70 14.26 20.77
CA ARG A 195 -3.71 15.26 21.19
C ARG A 195 -4.11 15.06 22.65
N SER A 196 -4.25 13.82 23.10
CA SER A 196 -4.55 13.49 24.50
C SER A 196 -3.41 13.88 25.44
N PHE A 197 -2.15 13.72 25.01
CA PHE A 197 -0.96 14.14 25.75
C PHE A 197 -0.80 15.66 25.83
N TYR A 198 -1.08 16.40 24.75
CA TYR A 198 -1.03 17.86 24.76
C TYR A 198 -2.20 18.51 25.50
N SER A 199 -3.40 17.95 25.40
CA SER A 199 -4.61 18.39 26.14
C SER A 199 -4.50 18.19 27.65
N SER A 200 -3.67 17.23 28.11
CA SER A 200 -3.44 16.96 29.53
C SER A 200 -2.43 17.91 30.20
N ARG A 201 -1.72 18.76 29.45
CA ARG A 201 -0.83 19.80 30.04
C ARG A 201 -1.57 20.99 30.64
N THR A 202 -2.86 21.17 30.37
CA THR A 202 -3.64 22.34 30.81
C THR A 202 -4.59 22.04 31.98
N ARG A 203 -4.55 20.84 32.57
CA ARG A 203 -5.44 20.49 33.69
C ARG A 203 -4.75 19.55 34.67
N ASP A 204 -4.30 20.12 35.79
CA ASP A 204 -3.86 19.39 36.98
C ASP A 204 -4.90 18.32 37.37
N ARG A 205 -4.54 17.06 37.14
CA ARG A 205 -5.00 15.84 37.83
C ARG A 205 -4.29 14.62 37.23
N ALA A 206 -3.14 14.27 37.82
CA ALA A 206 -2.62 12.90 37.85
C ALA A 206 -3.68 12.02 38.57
N VAL A 207 -3.98 10.76 38.26
CA VAL A 207 -3.07 9.60 38.16
C VAL A 207 -3.62 8.52 37.19
N GLY A 208 -4.78 8.71 36.54
CA GLY A 208 -5.42 7.67 35.71
C GLY A 208 -5.17 7.69 34.19
N LYS A 209 -4.56 8.76 33.65
CA LYS A 209 -4.44 8.96 32.18
C LYS A 209 -3.13 8.46 31.57
N SER A 210 -2.13 8.13 32.39
CA SER A 210 -0.83 7.59 31.92
C SER A 210 -0.98 6.17 31.37
N ALA A 211 -1.76 5.30 32.01
CA ALA A 211 -1.99 3.93 31.55
C ALA A 211 -2.68 3.87 30.17
N LEU A 212 -3.59 4.81 29.89
CA LEU A 212 -4.32 4.89 28.61
C LEU A 212 -3.42 5.22 27.41
N LEU A 213 -2.29 5.91 27.64
CA LEU A 213 -1.30 6.24 26.61
C LEU A 213 -0.17 5.21 26.51
N VAL A 214 0.15 4.51 27.61
CA VAL A 214 1.21 3.49 27.65
C VAL A 214 0.80 2.24 26.86
N VAL A 215 -0.46 1.81 26.92
CA VAL A 215 -0.92 0.59 26.22
C VAL A 215 -0.82 0.72 24.69
N PRO A 216 -1.33 1.78 24.03
CA PRO A 216 -1.15 1.98 22.59
C PRO A 216 0.33 2.12 22.19
N ALA A 217 1.13 2.83 22.99
CA ALA A 217 2.56 3.01 22.70
C ALA A 217 3.31 1.67 22.77
N PHE A 218 3.04 0.85 23.78
CA PHE A 218 3.64 -0.47 23.94
C PHE A 218 3.24 -1.41 22.79
N LEU A 219 1.96 -1.41 22.38
CA LEU A 219 1.49 -2.17 21.22
C LEU A 219 2.19 -1.75 19.92
N LEU A 220 2.37 -0.45 19.69
CA LEU A 220 3.07 0.05 18.50
C LEU A 220 4.54 -0.38 18.47
N ILE A 221 5.24 -0.32 19.60
CA ILE A 221 6.64 -0.78 19.70
C ILE A 221 6.72 -2.27 19.42
N LEU A 222 5.84 -3.07 20.03
CA LEU A 222 5.81 -4.52 19.88
C LEU A 222 5.49 -4.96 18.46
N LEU A 223 4.56 -4.25 17.79
CA LEU A 223 4.14 -4.56 16.41
C LEU A 223 5.04 -3.93 15.34
N SER A 224 5.87 -2.95 15.69
CA SER A 224 6.71 -2.19 14.75
C SER A 224 7.55 -3.06 13.81
N PRO A 225 8.29 -4.10 14.28
CA PRO A 225 9.09 -4.95 13.40
C PRO A 225 8.25 -5.67 12.35
N LEU A 226 7.03 -6.05 12.71
CA LEU A 226 6.14 -6.74 11.80
C LEU A 226 5.54 -5.78 10.77
N ILE A 227 5.07 -4.62 11.22
CA ILE A 227 4.56 -3.55 10.36
C ILE A 227 5.63 -3.15 9.34
N SER A 228 6.89 -3.01 9.79
CA SER A 228 8.01 -2.70 8.91
C SER A 228 8.24 -3.77 7.85
N ARG A 229 8.09 -5.06 8.19
CA ARG A 229 8.21 -6.16 7.20
C ARG A 229 7.05 -6.16 6.21
N LEU A 230 5.82 -5.95 6.68
CA LEU A 230 4.65 -5.85 5.82
C LEU A 230 4.78 -4.68 4.83
N LEU A 231 5.21 -3.52 5.32
CA LEU A 231 5.48 -2.36 4.48
C LEU A 231 6.60 -2.65 3.47
N ALA A 232 7.70 -3.26 3.89
CA ALA A 232 8.79 -3.62 2.98
C ALA A 232 8.36 -4.60 1.87
N MET A 233 7.43 -5.51 2.17
CA MET A 233 6.85 -6.39 1.17
C MET A 233 5.86 -5.67 0.25
N ALA A 234 5.08 -4.73 0.78
CA ALA A 234 4.16 -3.92 -0.01
C ALA A 234 4.89 -3.03 -1.02
N VAL A 235 6.04 -2.44 -0.63
CA VAL A 235 6.82 -1.51 -1.48
C VAL A 235 8.08 -2.16 -2.06
N SER A 236 7.98 -3.45 -2.38
CA SER A 236 9.11 -4.20 -2.93
C SER A 236 9.46 -3.71 -4.33
N ARG A 237 10.73 -3.31 -4.54
CA ARG A 237 11.25 -2.88 -5.87
C ARG A 237 11.00 -3.91 -6.97
N GLN A 238 11.02 -5.20 -6.61
CA GLN A 238 10.77 -6.28 -7.56
C GLN A 238 9.32 -6.29 -8.07
N ARG A 239 8.35 -5.91 -7.23
CA ARG A 239 6.93 -5.78 -7.65
C ARG A 239 6.78 -4.64 -8.65
N GLU A 240 7.44 -3.52 -8.39
CA GLU A 240 7.44 -2.35 -9.28
C GLU A 240 8.04 -2.69 -10.65
N TYR A 241 9.19 -3.37 -10.69
CA TYR A 241 9.79 -3.79 -11.97
C TYR A 241 8.92 -4.81 -12.72
N LEU A 242 8.25 -5.71 -12.01
CA LEU A 242 7.32 -6.65 -12.61
C LEU A 242 6.09 -5.91 -13.17
N ALA A 243 5.52 -4.98 -12.39
CA ALA A 243 4.39 -4.17 -12.81
C ALA A 243 4.73 -3.28 -14.01
N ASP A 244 5.96 -2.73 -14.07
CA ASP A 244 6.46 -2.03 -15.26
C ASP A 244 6.51 -2.94 -16.48
N ALA A 245 7.17 -4.10 -16.36
CA ALA A 245 7.29 -5.05 -17.48
C ALA A 245 5.92 -5.55 -17.97
N THR A 246 5.03 -5.90 -17.05
CA THR A 246 3.65 -6.34 -17.34
C THR A 246 2.81 -5.19 -17.93
N GLY A 247 2.96 -3.96 -17.44
CA GLY A 247 2.33 -2.78 -18.04
C GLY A 247 2.80 -2.52 -19.48
N VAL A 248 4.09 -2.74 -19.76
CA VAL A 248 4.64 -2.70 -21.13
C VAL A 248 4.09 -3.84 -22.00
N GLU A 249 3.89 -5.03 -21.43
CA GLU A 249 3.27 -6.15 -22.15
C GLU A 249 1.83 -5.81 -22.61
N PHE A 250 1.06 -5.12 -21.76
CA PHE A 250 -0.30 -4.70 -22.07
C PHE A 250 -0.35 -3.58 -23.11
N THR A 251 0.49 -2.55 -22.94
CA THR A 251 0.47 -1.35 -23.78
C THR A 251 1.25 -1.51 -25.08
N ARG A 252 2.23 -2.43 -25.10
CA ARG A 252 3.28 -2.52 -26.13
C ARG A 252 4.03 -1.19 -26.34
N ASN A 253 4.01 -0.31 -25.33
CA ASN A 253 4.57 1.03 -25.40
C ASN A 253 5.39 1.37 -24.15
N PRO A 254 6.67 0.93 -24.08
CA PRO A 254 7.53 1.25 -22.94
C PRO A 254 7.83 2.75 -22.80
N LEU A 255 7.80 3.50 -23.91
CA LEU A 255 8.09 4.93 -23.92
C LEU A 255 7.00 5.74 -23.19
N GLY A 256 5.74 5.34 -23.31
CA GLY A 256 4.62 6.01 -22.64
C GLY A 256 4.78 6.02 -21.12
N LEU A 257 5.10 4.87 -20.53
CA LEU A 257 5.34 4.76 -19.09
C LEU A 257 6.63 5.47 -18.65
N ALA A 258 7.70 5.40 -19.45
CA ALA A 258 8.96 6.08 -19.13
C ALA A 258 8.78 7.61 -19.04
N LYS A 259 8.12 8.21 -20.04
CA LYS A 259 7.82 9.65 -20.07
C LYS A 259 6.86 10.07 -18.96
N ALA A 260 5.86 9.24 -18.66
CA ALA A 260 4.98 9.49 -17.52
C ALA A 260 5.77 9.55 -16.21
N LEU A 261 6.67 8.60 -15.97
CA LEU A 261 7.53 8.58 -14.78
C LEU A 261 8.44 9.81 -14.67
N GLU A 262 9.02 10.27 -15.78
CA GLU A 262 9.80 11.52 -15.81
C GLU A 262 8.95 12.72 -15.38
N LYS A 263 7.76 12.90 -15.99
CA LYS A 263 6.85 13.99 -15.66
C LYS A 263 6.37 13.95 -14.21
N LEU A 264 5.98 12.78 -13.73
CA LEU A 264 5.49 12.60 -12.36
C LEU A 264 6.60 12.89 -11.34
N ARG A 265 7.84 12.49 -11.61
CA ARG A 265 8.99 12.82 -10.77
C ARG A 265 9.22 14.32 -10.71
N ASP A 266 9.19 14.99 -11.87
CA ASP A 266 9.55 16.40 -11.97
C ASP A 266 8.43 17.33 -11.44
N ALA A 267 7.17 16.89 -11.54
CA ALA A 267 5.99 17.57 -11.01
C ALA A 267 5.61 17.13 -9.58
N ALA A 268 6.47 16.36 -8.91
CA ALA A 268 6.21 15.83 -7.57
C ALA A 268 5.96 16.95 -6.55
N MET A 269 4.74 17.00 -6.02
CA MET A 269 4.33 17.96 -4.99
C MET A 269 3.53 17.28 -3.88
N PRO A 270 3.46 17.88 -2.67
CA PRO A 270 2.70 17.30 -1.58
C PRO A 270 1.20 17.18 -1.90
N PHE A 271 0.65 15.98 -1.76
CA PHE A 271 -0.79 15.71 -1.92
C PHE A 271 -1.49 15.89 -0.56
N GLN A 272 -2.48 16.78 -0.49
CA GLN A 272 -3.06 17.22 0.79
C GLN A 272 -3.88 16.13 1.47
N GLY A 273 -4.44 15.19 0.68
CA GLY A 273 -5.20 14.05 1.17
C GLY A 273 -4.36 12.82 1.54
N ALA A 274 -3.05 12.82 1.30
CA ALA A 274 -2.21 11.64 1.61
C ALA A 274 -1.97 11.60 3.11
N SER A 275 -2.24 10.43 3.68
CA SER A 275 -1.73 10.11 4.99
C SER A 275 -0.44 9.30 4.86
N ARG A 276 0.31 9.17 5.96
CA ARG A 276 1.40 8.18 6.07
C ARG A 276 0.92 6.75 5.80
N GLY A 277 -0.38 6.49 5.90
CA GLY A 277 -0.98 5.20 5.60
C GLY A 277 -1.26 4.94 4.14
N THR A 278 -1.44 5.97 3.31
CA THR A 278 -1.71 5.79 1.87
C THR A 278 -0.50 6.11 0.99
N ALA A 279 0.53 6.75 1.56
CA ALA A 279 1.70 7.22 0.82
C ALA A 279 2.41 6.15 -0.04
N HIS A 280 2.43 4.89 0.41
CA HIS A 280 3.08 3.81 -0.32
C HIS A 280 2.29 3.25 -1.51
N LEU A 281 1.02 3.62 -1.65
CA LEU A 281 0.20 3.25 -2.80
C LEU A 281 0.52 4.08 -4.03
N PHE A 282 1.07 5.26 -3.83
CA PHE A 282 1.21 6.27 -4.87
C PHE A 282 2.49 6.06 -5.69
N PHE A 283 2.38 6.29 -7.00
CA PHE A 283 3.47 6.28 -7.97
C PHE A 283 4.67 7.14 -7.56
N VAL A 284 4.38 8.34 -7.02
CA VAL A 284 5.37 9.30 -6.52
C VAL A 284 5.04 9.66 -5.08
N ASN A 285 6.06 9.76 -4.23
CA ASN A 285 5.90 10.00 -2.80
C ASN A 285 5.11 11.30 -2.54
N PRO A 286 3.87 11.22 -2.03
CA PRO A 286 3.02 12.38 -1.83
C PRO A 286 3.41 13.21 -0.60
N LEU A 287 4.33 12.73 0.23
CA LEU A 287 4.72 13.37 1.50
C LEU A 287 6.06 14.12 1.41
N ARG A 288 6.77 14.04 0.26
CA ARG A 288 8.05 14.68 -0.05
C ARG A 288 8.97 14.84 1.18
N ARG A 289 9.66 13.76 1.57
CA ARG A 289 10.69 13.88 2.63
C ARG A 289 11.98 14.39 1.98
N ARG A 290 12.67 15.33 2.64
CA ARG A 290 14.03 15.83 2.26
C ARG A 290 15.11 14.75 2.01
N VAL A 291 14.80 13.48 2.27
CA VAL A 291 15.70 12.33 2.09
C VAL A 291 15.64 11.80 0.65
N ASP A 292 14.56 12.06 -0.09
CA ASP A 292 14.32 11.51 -1.44
C ASP A 292 15.21 12.17 -2.52
N ASP A 293 15.82 13.34 -2.24
CA ASP A 293 16.71 14.07 -3.16
C ASP A 293 18.22 13.75 -2.96
N ARG A 294 18.57 12.76 -2.13
CA ARG A 294 19.98 12.41 -1.85
C ARG A 294 20.38 11.12 -2.58
N GLU A 295 21.43 11.20 -3.39
CA GLU A 295 22.05 10.04 -4.02
C GLU A 295 23.05 9.36 -3.06
N GLY A 296 22.98 8.04 -2.93
CA GLY A 296 23.94 7.22 -2.17
C GLY A 296 23.33 5.96 -1.54
N HIS A 297 24.16 4.94 -1.27
CA HIS A 297 23.73 3.64 -0.72
C HIS A 297 22.91 3.74 0.58
N LEU A 298 23.11 4.78 1.39
CA LEU A 298 22.36 5.00 2.64
C LEU A 298 21.01 5.70 2.41
N ALA A 299 20.89 6.52 1.36
CA ALA A 299 19.63 7.13 0.96
C ALA A 299 18.74 6.11 0.22
N ASP A 300 19.35 5.21 -0.58
CA ASP A 300 18.69 4.07 -1.24
C ASP A 300 18.14 3.01 -0.28
N LEU A 301 18.60 3.02 0.98
CA LEU A 301 18.11 2.16 2.07
C LEU A 301 16.99 2.82 2.88
N LEU A 302 16.85 4.15 2.82
CA LEU A 302 15.86 4.93 3.56
C LEU A 302 14.76 5.54 2.68
N SER A 303 14.95 5.54 1.35
CA SER A 303 13.91 5.89 0.39
C SER A 303 12.85 4.80 0.40
N THR A 304 11.62 5.19 0.71
CA THR A 304 10.47 4.28 0.70
C THR A 304 10.02 3.95 -0.72
N HIS A 305 10.66 4.49 -1.76
CA HIS A 305 10.34 4.19 -3.16
C HIS A 305 11.58 3.68 -3.92
N PRO A 306 11.41 2.73 -4.85
CA PRO A 306 12.49 2.36 -5.76
C PRO A 306 13.01 3.59 -6.50
N PRO A 307 14.30 3.63 -6.85
CA PRO A 307 14.84 4.74 -7.62
C PRO A 307 14.11 4.82 -8.97
N ILE A 308 13.23 5.81 -9.12
CA ILE A 308 12.45 6.06 -10.35
C ILE A 308 13.38 6.13 -11.57
N ALA A 309 14.59 6.68 -11.39
CA ALA A 309 15.64 6.70 -12.41
C ALA A 309 15.98 5.31 -12.97
N ARG A 310 16.03 4.27 -12.13
CA ARG A 310 16.32 2.90 -12.57
C ARG A 310 15.16 2.32 -13.38
N ARG A 311 13.91 2.59 -12.98
CA ARG A 311 12.70 2.18 -13.72
C ARG A 311 12.68 2.82 -15.11
N ILE A 312 12.88 4.14 -15.17
CA ILE A 312 12.98 4.90 -16.42
C ILE A 312 14.07 4.30 -17.33
N MET A 313 15.27 4.06 -16.79
CA MET A 313 16.38 3.47 -17.55
C MET A 313 16.02 2.09 -18.13
N LEU A 314 15.40 1.20 -17.34
CA LEU A 314 14.97 -0.12 -17.82
C LEU A 314 13.91 -0.01 -18.93
N LEU A 315 12.95 0.91 -18.79
CA LEU A 315 11.91 1.13 -19.80
C LEU A 315 12.51 1.65 -21.13
N TYR A 316 13.47 2.57 -21.08
CA TYR A 316 14.19 2.99 -22.29
C TYR A 316 14.98 1.84 -22.93
N GLN A 317 15.58 0.94 -22.14
CA GLN A 317 16.24 -0.24 -22.70
C GLN A 317 15.26 -1.15 -23.47
N MET A 318 14.01 -1.26 -23.03
CA MET A 318 12.96 -2.02 -23.73
C MET A 318 12.56 -1.40 -25.07
N THR A 319 12.75 -0.08 -25.26
CA THR A 319 12.47 0.59 -26.55
C THR A 319 13.51 0.28 -27.63
N GLY A 320 14.64 -0.34 -27.27
CA GLY A 320 15.79 -0.50 -28.17
C GLY A 320 16.62 0.77 -28.37
N ALA A 321 16.24 1.90 -27.76
CA ALA A 321 16.99 3.17 -27.80
C ALA A 321 18.23 3.19 -26.88
N GLY A 322 18.51 2.10 -26.17
CA GLY A 322 19.69 1.92 -25.33
C GLY A 322 20.92 1.36 -26.07
N ARG A 323 21.20 1.86 -27.27
CA ARG A 323 22.49 1.65 -27.97
C ARG A 323 23.14 2.99 -28.25
#